data_AF-A0A7V3RPI5-F1
#
_entry.id   AF-A0A7V3RPI5-F1
#
_cell.length_a   1.000
_cell.length_b   1.000
_cell.length_c   1.000
_cell.angle_alpha   90.00
_cell.angle_beta   90.00
_cell.angle_gamma   90.00
#
_symmetry.space_group_name_H-M   'P 1'
#
loop_
_entity.id
_entity.type
_entity.pdbx_description
1 polymer ?
#
loop_
_entity_poly.entity_id
_entity_poly.type
_entity_poly.pdbx_seq_one_letter_code
_entity_poly.pdbx_strand_id
1 'polypeptide(L)'
;MEHTCVLDSIQVFAPSDLHAKPSGLSLPEMPCVPPPSEQQQLETQDTGTLSRSEDTEEVTAETMTVSKGTGREAFVPGPTDATPFSSEGADALPSGTLPPIDPAVFRLWRRWRGLLETIIVGRGPACVADDVYQTLHTLLLHACRAAIDACPIRERRAFYEECLSLAQPWLRLQTFAHADAVLLESLLQRCRQIEMELNNGKAPWTFRQAFAFVLLALSPAGAALWYGYYGRKWLPALFQTFHGEFSLSSLYSAWSVFYAHPALLMGVLFPLVIIFSVALLSRTPRT
;
A
#
# COMPACT_ATOMS: atom_id res chain seq x y z
N MET A 1 10.66 -8.07 -17.99
CA MET A 1 10.60 -8.32 -16.54
C MET A 1 9.21 -8.83 -16.24
N GLU A 2 9.03 -10.14 -16.30
CA GLU A 2 7.77 -10.82 -16.01
C GLU A 2 7.67 -10.93 -14.48
N HIS A 3 6.81 -10.10 -13.88
CA HIS A 3 6.48 -10.24 -12.47
C HIS A 3 5.48 -11.41 -12.34
N THR A 4 5.99 -12.63 -12.28
CA THR A 4 5.22 -13.78 -11.81
C THR A 4 4.83 -13.53 -10.36
N CYS A 5 3.57 -13.15 -10.15
CA CYS A 5 2.94 -13.12 -8.83
C CYS A 5 2.92 -14.55 -8.28
N VAL A 6 3.88 -14.87 -7.40
CA VAL A 6 3.85 -16.08 -6.59
C VAL A 6 2.67 -15.93 -5.62
N LEU A 7 1.52 -16.48 -6.01
CA LEU A 7 0.41 -16.76 -5.13
C LEU A 7 0.86 -17.87 -4.18
N ASP A 8 1.27 -17.45 -2.99
CA ASP A 8 1.68 -18.31 -1.89
C ASP A 8 0.62 -19.40 -1.66
N SER A 9 1.07 -20.66 -1.70
CA SER A 9 0.23 -21.87 -1.71
C SER A 9 -0.79 -21.83 -0.56
N ILE A 10 -2.06 -21.80 -0.94
CA ILE A 10 -3.21 -21.72 -0.02
C ILE A 10 -3.33 -23.06 0.73
N GLN A 11 -2.75 -23.18 1.92
CA GLN A 11 -3.28 -24.13 2.90
C GLN A 11 -4.55 -23.51 3.49
N VAL A 12 -5.69 -23.97 2.98
CA VAL A 12 -7.00 -23.73 3.59
C VAL A 12 -6.97 -24.43 4.94
N PHE A 13 -6.72 -23.67 6.01
CA PHE A 13 -6.97 -24.15 7.36
C PHE A 13 -8.49 -24.30 7.51
N ALA A 14 -8.97 -25.52 7.34
CA ALA A 14 -10.30 -25.90 7.82
C ALA A 14 -10.33 -25.68 9.35
N PRO A 15 -11.42 -25.13 9.91
CA PRO A 15 -11.58 -25.03 11.35
C PRO A 15 -11.49 -26.44 11.95
N SER A 16 -10.71 -26.57 13.01
CA SER A 16 -10.25 -27.80 13.62
C SER A 16 -11.36 -28.82 13.92
N ASP A 17 -11.62 -29.72 12.99
CA ASP A 17 -12.11 -31.06 13.31
C ASP A 17 -10.89 -31.99 13.37
N LEU A 18 -10.57 -32.44 14.59
CA LEU A 18 -9.58 -33.48 14.83
C LEU A 18 -9.97 -34.75 14.06
N HIS A 19 -8.98 -35.37 13.42
CA HIS A 19 -9.02 -36.67 12.73
C HIS A 19 -9.54 -36.72 11.28
N ALA A 20 -8.79 -36.12 10.35
CA ALA A 20 -8.66 -36.71 9.02
C ALA A 20 -7.28 -36.44 8.42
N LYS A 21 -6.62 -37.52 7.99
CA LYS A 21 -5.29 -37.53 7.36
C LYS A 21 -5.38 -36.82 5.98
N PRO A 22 -4.62 -35.75 5.72
CA PRO A 22 -4.74 -35.01 4.47
C PRO A 22 -4.00 -35.75 3.35
N SER A 23 -4.74 -36.12 2.31
CA SER A 23 -4.17 -36.49 1.01
C SER A 23 -3.91 -35.19 0.24
N GLY A 24 -2.67 -34.99 -0.19
CA GLY A 24 -2.24 -33.80 -0.91
C GLY A 24 -2.93 -33.68 -2.27
N LEU A 25 -3.73 -32.63 -2.43
CA LEU A 25 -4.24 -32.15 -3.70
C LEU A 25 -3.45 -30.90 -4.07
N SER A 26 -2.46 -31.07 -4.93
CA SER A 26 -1.71 -30.01 -5.58
C SER A 26 -2.63 -29.33 -6.59
N LEU A 27 -2.94 -28.04 -6.38
CA LEU A 27 -3.68 -27.24 -7.36
C LEU A 27 -2.78 -26.91 -8.56
N PRO A 28 -3.26 -26.91 -9.81
CA PRO A 28 -2.43 -26.63 -10.98
C PRO A 28 -2.06 -25.13 -11.03
N GLU A 29 -0.78 -24.82 -11.19
CA GLU A 29 -0.32 -23.51 -11.68
C GLU A 29 -0.92 -23.27 -13.07
N MET A 30 -1.89 -22.37 -13.19
CA MET A 30 -2.35 -21.90 -14.49
C MET A 30 -1.46 -20.75 -14.99
N PRO A 31 -0.85 -20.85 -16.17
CA PRO A 31 -0.22 -19.72 -16.84
C PRO A 31 -1.31 -18.72 -17.26
N CYS A 32 -1.15 -17.44 -16.90
CA CYS A 32 -1.93 -16.36 -17.51
C CYS A 32 -1.60 -16.28 -19.00
N VAL A 33 -2.37 -16.97 -19.84
CA VAL A 33 -2.29 -16.84 -21.29
C VAL A 33 -2.84 -15.44 -21.64
N PRO A 34 -2.04 -14.55 -22.23
CA PRO A 34 -2.55 -13.26 -22.67
C PRO A 34 -3.67 -13.48 -23.71
N PRO A 35 -4.77 -12.70 -23.66
CA PRO A 35 -5.84 -12.84 -24.64
C PRO A 35 -5.27 -12.65 -26.05
N PRO A 36 -5.75 -13.42 -27.05
CA PRO A 36 -5.32 -13.25 -28.42
C PRO A 36 -5.65 -11.82 -28.83
N SER A 37 -4.61 -11.05 -29.12
CA SER A 37 -4.69 -9.75 -29.76
C SER A 37 -5.63 -9.86 -30.97
N GLU A 38 -6.81 -9.25 -30.86
CA GLU A 38 -7.68 -8.96 -32.00
C GLU A 38 -6.83 -8.24 -33.04
N GLN A 39 -6.54 -8.95 -34.13
CA GLN A 39 -6.02 -8.34 -35.34
C GLN A 39 -7.04 -7.30 -35.78
N GLN A 40 -6.67 -6.02 -35.64
CA GLN A 40 -7.36 -4.90 -36.24
C GLN A 40 -7.59 -5.21 -37.72
N GLN A 41 -8.85 -5.50 -38.02
CA GLN A 41 -9.37 -5.54 -39.37
C GLN A 41 -9.20 -4.12 -39.92
N LEU A 42 -8.34 -4.03 -40.93
CA LEU A 42 -8.06 -2.86 -41.73
C LEU A 42 -9.34 -2.47 -42.49
N GLU A 43 -10.26 -1.77 -41.83
CA GLU A 43 -11.42 -1.17 -42.50
C GLU A 43 -11.00 0.20 -43.02
N THR A 44 -10.80 0.23 -44.33
CA THR A 44 -10.68 1.42 -45.16
C THR A 44 -12.03 2.13 -45.11
N GLN A 45 -12.13 3.26 -44.40
CA GLN A 45 -13.25 4.17 -44.57
C GLN A 45 -12.79 5.55 -44.99
N ASP A 46 -13.50 5.98 -46.03
CA ASP A 46 -13.24 7.07 -46.92
C ASP A 46 -13.26 8.45 -46.27
N THR A 47 -12.57 9.32 -46.99
CA THR A 47 -12.44 10.74 -46.79
C THR A 47 -13.82 11.42 -46.93
N GLY A 48 -14.46 11.72 -45.80
CA GLY A 48 -15.69 12.53 -45.73
C GLY A 48 -15.39 13.93 -45.20
N THR A 49 -15.13 14.86 -46.13
CA THR A 49 -15.02 16.30 -45.89
C THR A 49 -16.40 16.89 -45.57
N LEU A 50 -16.56 17.65 -44.47
CA LEU A 50 -17.16 19.01 -44.43
C LEU A 50 -17.78 19.39 -43.06
N SER A 51 -17.74 20.70 -42.85
CA SER A 51 -18.61 21.54 -42.00
C SER A 51 -18.31 21.65 -40.52
N ARG A 52 -17.30 22.50 -40.27
CA ARG A 52 -17.43 23.71 -39.44
C ARG A 52 -18.88 24.19 -39.29
N SER A 53 -19.40 24.15 -38.07
CA SER A 53 -20.43 25.10 -37.60
C SER A 53 -20.03 25.55 -36.20
N GLU A 54 -19.64 26.82 -36.15
CA GLU A 54 -19.50 27.61 -34.94
C GLU A 54 -20.92 27.89 -34.44
N ASP A 55 -21.27 27.48 -33.23
CA ASP A 55 -22.35 28.14 -32.49
C ASP A 55 -21.97 28.24 -31.02
N THR A 56 -21.76 29.50 -30.66
CA THR A 56 -21.47 30.01 -29.33
C THR A 56 -22.82 30.27 -28.66
N GLU A 57 -23.23 29.47 -27.69
CA GLU A 57 -24.31 29.84 -26.79
C GLU A 57 -23.81 29.91 -25.35
N GLU A 58 -23.59 31.17 -24.99
CA GLU A 58 -23.55 31.79 -23.68
C GLU A 58 -24.73 31.32 -22.80
N VAL A 59 -24.44 30.46 -21.81
CA VAL A 59 -25.39 30.13 -20.74
C VAL A 59 -24.92 30.74 -19.44
N THR A 60 -25.68 31.77 -19.08
CA THR A 60 -25.71 32.59 -17.87
C THR A 60 -25.56 31.83 -16.56
N ALA A 61 -24.66 32.33 -15.72
CA ALA A 61 -24.53 31.99 -14.32
C ALA A 61 -25.68 32.59 -13.50
N GLU A 62 -26.70 31.78 -13.17
CA GLU A 62 -27.65 32.12 -12.10
C GLU A 62 -27.09 31.71 -10.75
N THR A 63 -26.70 32.73 -10.00
CA THR A 63 -26.26 32.66 -8.61
C THR A 63 -27.49 32.47 -7.72
N MET A 64 -27.80 31.22 -7.34
CA MET A 64 -28.81 30.97 -6.31
C MET A 64 -28.21 31.13 -4.90
N THR A 65 -28.52 32.28 -4.32
CA THR A 65 -28.48 32.57 -2.89
C THR A 65 -29.49 31.71 -2.13
N VAL A 66 -29.06 30.83 -1.22
CA VAL A 66 -29.98 30.11 -0.31
C VAL A 66 -29.47 30.11 1.14
N SER A 67 -30.12 31.00 1.89
CA SER A 67 -30.67 30.83 3.24
C SER A 67 -29.77 30.48 4.43
N LYS A 68 -29.37 31.55 5.13
CA LYS A 68 -28.84 31.54 6.50
C LYS A 68 -30.01 31.50 7.49
N GLY A 69 -30.42 30.30 7.90
CA GLY A 69 -31.44 30.07 8.93
C GLY A 69 -30.86 30.20 10.34
N THR A 70 -30.87 31.42 10.89
CA THR A 70 -30.58 31.69 12.30
C THR A 70 -31.81 31.36 13.15
N GLY A 71 -31.93 30.10 13.57
CA GLY A 71 -32.90 29.65 14.57
C GLY A 71 -32.38 29.92 15.98
N ARG A 72 -32.83 31.03 16.57
CA ARG A 72 -32.58 31.46 17.94
C ARG A 72 -33.65 30.84 18.84
N GLU A 73 -33.34 29.71 19.47
CA GLU A 73 -34.17 29.18 20.58
C GLU A 73 -33.69 29.72 21.93
N ALA A 74 -34.68 30.08 22.74
CA ALA A 74 -34.55 30.76 24.01
C ALA A 74 -33.98 29.82 25.08
N PHE A 75 -32.84 30.22 25.64
CA PHE A 75 -32.26 29.63 26.83
C PHE A 75 -33.04 30.08 28.08
N VAL A 76 -33.72 29.15 28.73
CA VAL A 76 -34.34 29.34 30.06
C VAL A 76 -33.36 28.80 31.11
N PRO A 77 -32.79 29.66 31.99
CA PRO A 77 -31.94 29.19 33.09
C PRO A 77 -32.82 28.71 34.25
N GLY A 78 -32.86 27.40 34.47
CA GLY A 78 -33.39 26.78 35.68
C GLY A 78 -32.29 26.66 36.76
N PRO A 79 -32.60 26.96 38.04
CA PRO A 79 -31.63 26.89 39.13
C PRO A 79 -31.23 25.43 39.38
N THR A 80 -29.97 25.12 39.12
CA THR A 80 -29.39 23.80 39.41
C THR A 80 -28.96 23.79 40.87
N ASP A 81 -29.74 23.10 41.69
CA ASP A 81 -29.37 22.74 43.05
C ASP A 81 -28.07 21.94 43.04
N ALA A 82 -27.04 22.54 43.65
CA ALA A 82 -25.75 21.95 43.88
C ALA A 82 -25.89 20.80 44.89
N THR A 83 -26.06 19.58 44.38
CA THR A 83 -25.84 18.37 45.17
C THR A 83 -24.36 18.00 45.07
N PRO A 84 -23.58 18.04 46.16
CA PRO A 84 -22.20 17.60 46.15
C PRO A 84 -22.19 16.07 46.08
N PHE A 85 -22.13 15.53 44.86
CA PHE A 85 -21.85 14.11 44.67
C PHE A 85 -20.37 13.87 44.99
N SER A 86 -20.14 13.21 46.12
CA SER A 86 -18.84 12.65 46.49
C SER A 86 -18.33 11.74 45.39
N SER A 87 -17.33 12.25 44.68
CA SER A 87 -16.50 11.55 43.70
C SER A 87 -15.41 10.79 44.45
N GLU A 88 -15.79 9.73 45.16
CA GLU A 88 -14.87 8.91 45.95
C GLU A 88 -15.01 7.45 45.54
N GLY A 89 -13.93 6.92 44.94
CA GLY A 89 -13.87 5.53 44.47
C GLY A 89 -13.95 5.36 42.94
N ALA A 90 -13.43 6.31 42.16
CA ALA A 90 -13.07 6.03 40.77
C ALA A 90 -11.84 5.11 40.77
N ASP A 91 -12.07 3.82 40.99
CA ASP A 91 -11.16 2.76 40.58
C ASP A 91 -10.81 3.04 39.12
N ALA A 92 -9.56 3.45 38.89
CA ALA A 92 -9.03 3.73 37.58
C ALA A 92 -9.13 2.46 36.73
N LEU A 93 -10.28 2.30 36.05
CA LEU A 93 -10.48 1.30 35.02
C LEU A 93 -9.27 1.42 34.08
N PRO A 94 -8.47 0.35 33.95
CA PRO A 94 -7.21 0.39 33.23
C PRO A 94 -7.48 0.97 31.85
N SER A 95 -6.86 2.12 31.58
CA SER A 95 -7.10 2.94 30.40
C SER A 95 -7.21 2.09 29.14
N GLY A 96 -8.45 1.94 28.68
CA GLY A 96 -8.88 1.89 27.28
C GLY A 96 -8.10 0.99 26.33
N THR A 97 -7.53 -0.13 26.78
CA THR A 97 -6.88 -1.06 25.86
C THR A 97 -7.97 -1.84 25.12
N LEU A 98 -8.31 -1.37 23.92
CA LEU A 98 -9.22 -2.06 23.01
C LEU A 98 -8.77 -3.53 22.85
N PRO A 99 -9.71 -4.47 22.77
CA PRO A 99 -9.39 -5.89 22.68
C PRO A 99 -8.58 -6.13 21.40
N PRO A 100 -7.69 -7.14 21.42
CA PRO A 100 -6.87 -7.47 20.29
C PRO A 100 -7.77 -7.82 19.09
N ILE A 101 -7.32 -7.39 17.92
CA ILE A 101 -8.01 -7.62 16.65
C ILE A 101 -7.87 -9.09 16.27
N ASP A 102 -8.93 -9.66 15.70
CA ASP A 102 -8.89 -11.05 15.25
C ASP A 102 -7.86 -11.21 14.11
N PRO A 103 -6.78 -12.00 14.32
CA PRO A 103 -5.76 -12.18 13.31
C PRO A 103 -6.29 -12.89 12.05
N ALA A 104 -7.40 -13.64 12.14
CA ALA A 104 -8.02 -14.27 10.97
C ALA A 104 -8.62 -13.22 10.03
N VAL A 105 -9.37 -12.26 10.57
CA VAL A 105 -9.93 -11.15 9.79
C VAL A 105 -8.82 -10.34 9.14
N PHE A 106 -7.76 -10.01 9.88
CA PHE A 106 -6.62 -9.27 9.34
C PHE A 106 -5.95 -9.98 8.15
N ARG A 107 -5.68 -11.29 8.26
CA ARG A 107 -5.07 -12.07 7.18
C ARG A 107 -5.95 -12.12 5.94
N LEU A 108 -7.25 -12.36 6.10
CA LEU A 108 -8.21 -12.41 5.00
C LEU A 108 -8.37 -11.04 4.34
N TRP A 109 -8.46 -9.97 5.13
CA TRP A 109 -8.55 -8.60 4.64
C TRP A 109 -7.33 -8.23 3.78
N ARG A 110 -6.13 -8.52 4.28
CA ARG A 110 -4.88 -8.26 3.55
C ARG A 110 -4.82 -9.05 2.24
N ARG A 111 -5.25 -10.31 2.23
CA ARG A 111 -5.33 -11.12 1.00
C ARG A 111 -6.33 -10.54 0.00
N TRP A 112 -7.51 -10.15 0.48
CA TRP A 112 -8.55 -9.56 -0.37
C TRP A 112 -8.10 -8.22 -0.97
N ARG A 113 -7.48 -7.33 -0.19
CA ARG A 113 -6.85 -6.11 -0.72
C ARG A 113 -5.78 -6.42 -1.76
N GLY A 114 -4.91 -7.39 -1.50
CA GLY A 114 -3.89 -7.79 -2.48
C GLY A 114 -4.49 -8.23 -3.81
N LEU A 115 -5.61 -8.98 -3.76
CA LEU A 115 -6.37 -9.35 -4.94
C LEU A 115 -6.95 -8.11 -5.65
N LEU A 116 -7.54 -7.17 -4.93
CA LEU A 116 -8.01 -5.89 -5.52
C LEU A 116 -6.89 -5.13 -6.21
N GLU A 117 -5.70 -5.06 -5.60
CA GLU A 117 -4.53 -4.42 -6.22
C GLU A 117 -4.13 -5.13 -7.51
N THR A 118 -4.18 -6.46 -7.55
CA THR A 118 -3.89 -7.20 -8.79
C THR A 118 -4.93 -6.92 -9.88
N ILE A 119 -6.20 -6.77 -9.55
CA ILE A 119 -7.26 -6.42 -10.53
C ILE A 119 -7.01 -5.01 -11.09
N ILE A 120 -6.74 -4.05 -10.20
CA ILE A 120 -6.64 -2.63 -10.55
C ILE A 120 -5.33 -2.35 -11.31
N VAL A 121 -4.21 -2.91 -10.87
CA VAL A 121 -2.90 -2.75 -11.54
C VAL A 121 -2.79 -3.64 -12.78
N GLY A 122 -3.36 -4.85 -12.73
CA GLY A 122 -3.23 -5.91 -13.74
C GLY A 122 -4.18 -5.79 -14.94
N ARG A 123 -4.79 -4.62 -15.16
CA ARG A 123 -5.72 -4.32 -16.27
C ARG A 123 -7.01 -5.13 -16.27
N GLY A 124 -7.53 -5.48 -15.10
CA GLY A 124 -8.92 -5.89 -14.95
C GLY A 124 -9.16 -7.30 -14.39
N PRO A 125 -10.43 -7.71 -14.32
CA PRO A 125 -10.86 -8.91 -13.61
C PRO A 125 -10.43 -10.23 -14.28
N ALA A 126 -10.08 -10.20 -15.57
CA ALA A 126 -9.68 -11.40 -16.31
C ALA A 126 -8.42 -12.10 -15.75
N CYS A 127 -7.61 -11.39 -14.97
CA CYS A 127 -6.39 -11.92 -14.36
C CYS A 127 -6.66 -12.78 -13.10
N VAL A 128 -7.90 -12.83 -12.61
CA VAL A 128 -8.26 -13.54 -11.38
C VAL A 128 -9.39 -14.52 -11.68
N ALA A 129 -9.23 -15.77 -11.27
CA ALA A 129 -10.28 -16.76 -11.39
C ALA A 129 -11.45 -16.44 -10.43
N ASP A 130 -12.69 -16.49 -10.95
CA ASP A 130 -13.89 -16.07 -10.22
C ASP A 130 -14.16 -16.95 -8.98
N ASP A 131 -13.81 -18.24 -9.03
CA ASP A 131 -13.91 -19.19 -7.92
C ASP A 131 -12.99 -18.83 -6.75
N VAL A 132 -11.75 -18.43 -7.05
CA VAL A 132 -10.78 -17.96 -6.05
C VAL A 132 -11.28 -16.67 -5.41
N TYR A 133 -11.83 -15.75 -6.21
CA TYR A 133 -12.42 -14.52 -5.72
C TYR A 133 -13.58 -14.78 -4.76
N GLN A 134 -14.58 -15.56 -5.20
CA GLN A 134 -15.76 -15.86 -4.41
C GLN A 134 -15.41 -16.58 -3.10
N THR A 135 -14.48 -17.53 -3.14
CA THR A 135 -14.02 -18.26 -1.95
C THR A 135 -13.37 -17.31 -0.94
N LEU A 136 -12.47 -16.44 -1.38
CA LEU A 136 -11.82 -15.47 -0.49
C LEU A 136 -12.83 -14.48 0.10
N HIS A 137 -13.76 -13.99 -0.72
CA HIS A 137 -14.79 -13.02 -0.32
C HIS A 137 -15.74 -13.60 0.73
N THR A 138 -16.25 -14.82 0.49
CA THR A 138 -17.15 -15.52 1.42
C THR A 138 -16.47 -15.80 2.76
N LEU A 139 -15.21 -16.27 2.75
CA LEU A 139 -14.42 -16.46 3.96
C LEU A 139 -14.22 -15.15 4.73
N LEU A 140 -13.95 -14.05 4.03
CA LEU A 140 -13.79 -12.74 4.66
C LEU A 140 -15.09 -12.28 5.34
N LEU A 141 -16.23 -12.34 4.63
CA LEU A 141 -17.52 -11.96 5.20
C LEU A 141 -17.89 -12.81 6.40
N HIS A 142 -17.64 -14.12 6.34
CA HIS A 142 -17.88 -15.02 7.46
C HIS A 142 -17.02 -14.65 8.67
N ALA A 143 -15.72 -14.40 8.46
CA ALA A 143 -14.81 -13.99 9.53
C ALA A 143 -15.22 -12.65 10.17
N CYS A 144 -15.63 -11.66 9.36
CA CYS A 144 -16.14 -10.39 9.87
C CYS A 144 -17.39 -10.57 10.73
N ARG A 145 -18.36 -11.40 10.30
CA ARG A 145 -19.58 -11.69 11.09
C ARG A 145 -19.25 -12.40 12.40
N ALA A 146 -18.39 -13.42 12.36
CA ALA A 146 -17.94 -14.11 13.56
C ALA A 146 -17.23 -13.14 14.54
N ALA A 147 -16.43 -12.20 14.04
CA ALA A 147 -15.78 -11.18 14.86
C ALA A 147 -16.78 -10.16 15.46
N ILE A 148 -17.83 -9.78 14.72
CA ILE A 148 -18.94 -8.94 15.21
C ILE A 148 -19.67 -9.62 16.37
N ASP A 149 -19.95 -10.92 16.24
CA ASP A 149 -20.67 -11.70 17.25
C ASP A 149 -19.81 -11.95 18.49
N ALA A 150 -18.51 -12.23 18.30
CA ALA A 150 -17.56 -12.49 19.37
C ALA A 150 -17.11 -11.22 20.14
N CYS A 151 -17.28 -10.02 19.57
CA CYS A 151 -16.77 -8.80 20.19
C CYS A 151 -17.80 -8.15 21.13
N PRO A 152 -17.52 -8.06 22.45
CA PRO A 152 -18.44 -7.41 23.39
C PRO A 152 -18.37 -5.88 23.35
N ILE A 153 -17.31 -5.31 22.77
CA ILE A 153 -17.06 -3.86 22.78
C ILE A 153 -17.67 -3.21 21.55
N ARG A 154 -18.58 -2.26 21.78
CA ARG A 154 -19.38 -1.59 20.74
C ARG A 154 -18.52 -0.91 19.67
N GLU A 155 -17.43 -0.25 20.06
CA GLU A 155 -16.53 0.44 19.14
C GLU A 155 -15.86 -0.54 18.15
N ARG A 156 -15.38 -1.67 18.65
CA ARG A 156 -14.77 -2.73 17.82
C ARG A 156 -15.80 -3.42 16.94
N ARG A 157 -17.02 -3.63 17.44
CA ARG A 157 -18.12 -4.15 16.65
C ARG A 157 -18.43 -3.24 15.47
N ALA A 158 -18.59 -1.93 15.71
CA ALA A 158 -18.83 -0.94 14.66
C ALA A 158 -17.72 -0.92 13.59
N PHE A 159 -16.47 -1.11 14.02
CA PHE A 159 -15.33 -1.23 13.10
C PHE A 159 -15.44 -2.47 12.18
N TYR A 160 -15.81 -3.65 12.71
CA TYR A 160 -16.01 -4.84 11.88
C TYR A 160 -17.25 -4.72 10.99
N GLU A 161 -18.29 -4.03 11.43
CA GLU A 161 -19.46 -3.68 10.61
C GLU A 161 -19.06 -2.77 9.44
N GLU A 162 -18.16 -1.79 9.67
CA GLU A 162 -17.61 -0.96 8.59
C GLU A 162 -16.83 -1.81 7.58
N CYS A 163 -15.96 -2.71 8.05
CA CYS A 163 -15.23 -3.65 7.18
C CYS A 163 -16.20 -4.47 6.31
N LEU A 164 -17.27 -4.98 6.93
CA LEU A 164 -18.31 -5.76 6.23
C LEU A 164 -19.05 -4.92 5.21
N SER A 165 -19.46 -3.70 5.57
CA SER A 165 -20.17 -2.77 4.69
C SER A 165 -19.36 -2.40 3.44
N LEU A 166 -18.03 -2.33 3.59
CA LEU A 166 -17.12 -2.00 2.50
C LEU A 166 -16.90 -3.19 1.55
N ALA A 167 -16.82 -4.42 2.08
CA ALA A 167 -16.62 -5.63 1.28
C ALA A 167 -17.90 -6.15 0.60
N GLN A 168 -19.07 -5.97 1.22
CA GLN A 168 -20.34 -6.54 0.76
C GLN A 168 -20.79 -6.15 -0.66
N PRO A 169 -20.68 -4.90 -1.14
CA PRO A 169 -21.15 -4.53 -2.48
C PRO A 169 -20.37 -5.21 -3.61
N TRP A 170 -19.19 -5.75 -3.31
CA TRP A 170 -18.26 -6.33 -4.28
C TRP A 170 -18.42 -7.85 -4.40
N LEU A 171 -19.63 -8.39 -4.35
CA LEU A 171 -19.83 -9.84 -4.27
C LEU A 171 -19.39 -10.61 -5.52
N ARG A 172 -19.36 -9.97 -6.69
CA ARG A 172 -19.03 -10.61 -7.97
C ARG A 172 -17.88 -9.90 -8.66
N LEU A 173 -17.00 -10.67 -9.30
CA LEU A 173 -15.87 -10.11 -10.03
C LEU A 173 -16.31 -9.18 -11.19
N GLN A 174 -17.48 -9.46 -11.77
CA GLN A 174 -18.09 -8.63 -12.82
C GLN A 174 -18.42 -7.21 -12.35
N THR A 175 -18.69 -6.97 -11.06
CA THR A 175 -18.96 -5.59 -10.60
C THR A 175 -17.72 -4.71 -10.68
N PHE A 176 -16.51 -5.30 -10.62
CA PHE A 176 -15.26 -4.58 -10.85
C PHE A 176 -15.06 -4.21 -12.32
N ALA A 177 -15.58 -5.01 -13.25
CA ALA A 177 -15.49 -4.71 -14.68
C ALA A 177 -16.25 -3.43 -15.07
N HIS A 178 -17.33 -3.13 -14.33
CA HIS A 178 -18.21 -1.99 -14.58
C HIS A 178 -17.96 -0.82 -13.63
N ALA A 179 -17.13 -0.98 -12.61
CA ALA A 179 -16.79 0.09 -11.68
C ALA A 179 -15.81 1.06 -12.33
N ASP A 180 -16.04 2.35 -12.12
CA ASP A 180 -15.10 3.39 -12.52
C ASP A 180 -13.76 3.23 -11.81
N ALA A 181 -12.66 3.44 -12.53
CA ALA A 181 -11.31 3.40 -12.00
C ALA A 181 -11.12 4.35 -10.81
N VAL A 182 -11.76 5.52 -10.83
CA VAL A 182 -11.73 6.48 -9.71
C VAL A 182 -12.35 5.89 -8.46
N LEU A 183 -13.47 5.18 -8.61
CA LEU A 183 -14.16 4.54 -7.50
C LEU A 183 -13.36 3.36 -6.95
N LEU A 184 -12.72 2.56 -7.82
CA LEU A 184 -11.84 1.48 -7.42
C LEU A 184 -10.59 1.97 -6.66
N GLU A 185 -9.99 3.08 -7.09
CA GLU A 185 -8.85 3.67 -6.36
C GLU A 185 -9.29 4.20 -4.98
N SER A 186 -10.45 4.85 -4.89
CA SER A 186 -11.00 5.31 -3.61
C SER A 186 -11.30 4.15 -2.64
N LEU A 187 -11.78 3.03 -3.18
CA LEU A 187 -12.00 1.80 -2.44
C LEU A 187 -10.68 1.23 -1.91
N LEU A 188 -9.65 1.14 -2.75
CA LEU A 188 -8.32 0.68 -2.33
C LEU A 188 -7.73 1.57 -1.23
N GLN A 189 -7.88 2.89 -1.35
CA GLN A 189 -7.40 3.82 -0.33
C GLN A 189 -8.10 3.56 1.02
N ARG A 190 -9.42 3.36 1.01
CA ARG A 190 -10.18 3.04 2.23
C ARG A 190 -9.84 1.65 2.79
N CYS A 191 -9.58 0.66 1.92
CA CYS A 191 -9.09 -0.65 2.34
C CYS A 191 -7.73 -0.58 3.04
N ARG A 192 -6.82 0.27 2.56
CA ARG A 192 -5.50 0.50 3.18
C ARG A 192 -5.64 1.16 4.54
N GLN A 193 -6.54 2.13 4.67
CA GLN A 193 -6.82 2.77 5.96
C GLN A 193 -7.33 1.74 7.00
N ILE A 194 -8.31 0.91 6.62
CA ILE A 194 -8.81 -0.17 7.47
C ILE A 194 -7.70 -1.17 7.83
N GLU A 195 -6.79 -1.50 6.91
CA GLU A 195 -5.66 -2.38 7.21
C GLU A 195 -4.70 -1.76 8.26
N MET A 196 -4.47 -0.44 8.21
CA MET A 196 -3.66 0.24 9.23
C MET A 196 -4.33 0.19 10.60
N GLU A 197 -5.65 0.38 10.65
CA GLU A 197 -6.43 0.26 11.89
C GLU A 197 -6.46 -1.19 12.41
N LEU A 198 -6.59 -2.17 11.52
CA LEU A 198 -6.49 -3.61 11.82
C LEU A 198 -5.11 -4.01 12.37
N ASN A 199 -4.06 -3.25 12.09
CA ASN A 199 -2.72 -3.48 12.63
C ASN A 199 -2.44 -2.65 13.90
N ASN A 200 -3.49 -2.15 14.56
CA ASN A 200 -3.41 -1.26 15.73
C ASN A 200 -2.53 -0.02 15.46
N GLY A 201 -2.60 0.55 14.25
CA GLY A 201 -1.79 1.69 13.83
C GLY A 201 -0.30 1.40 13.70
N LYS A 202 0.14 0.17 13.94
CA LYS A 202 1.51 -0.24 13.62
C LYS A 202 1.56 -0.39 12.12
N ALA A 203 2.22 0.52 11.41
CA ALA A 203 2.49 0.30 10.00
C ALA A 203 3.23 -1.05 9.88
N PRO A 204 2.77 -2.01 9.04
CA PRO A 204 3.56 -3.20 8.79
C PRO A 204 4.91 -2.71 8.27
N TRP A 205 5.99 -2.98 9.02
CA TRP A 205 7.33 -2.64 8.59
C TRP A 205 7.50 -3.21 7.18
N THR A 206 7.48 -2.33 6.18
CA THR A 206 7.52 -2.81 4.81
C THR A 206 8.84 -3.52 4.64
N PHE A 207 8.86 -4.66 3.94
CA PHE A 207 10.12 -5.37 3.66
C PHE A 207 11.17 -4.41 3.08
N ARG A 208 10.73 -3.40 2.32
CA ARG A 208 11.56 -2.29 1.83
C ARG A 208 12.20 -1.46 2.95
N GLN A 209 11.45 -1.08 3.99
CA GLN A 209 12.02 -0.40 5.15
C GLN A 209 13.00 -1.29 5.91
N ALA A 210 12.63 -2.54 6.18
CA ALA A 210 13.52 -3.49 6.84
C ALA A 210 14.84 -3.65 6.05
N PHE A 211 14.73 -3.83 4.74
CA PHE A 211 15.87 -3.94 3.84
C PHE A 211 16.69 -2.65 3.78
N ALA A 212 16.03 -1.47 3.73
CA ALA A 212 16.71 -0.18 3.78
C ALA A 212 17.48 0.01 5.09
N PHE A 213 16.90 -0.36 6.23
CA PHE A 213 17.59 -0.35 7.53
C PHE A 213 18.77 -1.32 7.56
N VAL A 214 18.60 -2.53 7.02
CA VAL A 214 19.68 -3.51 6.92
C VAL A 214 20.82 -2.99 6.05
N LEU A 215 20.52 -2.47 4.87
CA LEU A 215 21.53 -1.86 3.99
C LEU A 215 22.23 -0.67 4.66
N LEU A 216 21.47 0.18 5.33
CA LEU A 216 22.00 1.32 6.09
C LEU A 216 22.90 0.87 7.24
N ALA A 217 22.56 -0.22 7.92
CA ALA A 217 23.36 -0.78 9.01
C ALA A 217 24.64 -1.48 8.51
N LEU A 218 24.58 -2.17 7.36
CA LEU A 218 25.75 -2.83 6.76
C LEU A 218 26.72 -1.84 6.08
N SER A 219 26.23 -0.68 5.66
CA SER A 219 26.99 0.38 5.00
C SER A 219 28.30 0.74 5.73
N PRO A 220 28.30 1.14 7.03
CA PRO A 220 29.54 1.51 7.72
C PRO A 220 30.52 0.34 7.90
N ALA A 221 30.03 -0.88 8.11
CA ALA A 221 30.88 -2.07 8.23
C ALA A 221 31.56 -2.39 6.89
N GLY A 222 30.81 -2.31 5.78
CA GLY A 222 31.35 -2.47 4.43
C GLY A 222 32.41 -1.41 4.12
N ALA A 223 32.15 -0.14 4.46
CA ALA A 223 33.11 0.95 4.26
C ALA A 223 34.37 0.77 5.13
N ALA A 224 34.22 0.40 6.40
CA ALA A 224 35.36 0.20 7.30
C ALA A 224 36.25 -0.97 6.84
N LEU A 225 35.63 -2.09 6.43
CA LEU A 225 36.36 -3.28 5.95
C LEU A 225 37.05 -2.99 4.62
N TRP A 226 36.38 -2.26 3.72
CA TRP A 226 36.96 -1.78 2.46
C TRP A 226 38.15 -0.84 2.70
N TYR A 227 37.96 0.18 3.55
CA TYR A 227 38.99 1.17 3.86
C TYR A 227 40.20 0.53 4.56
N GLY A 228 39.97 -0.43 5.45
CA GLY A 228 41.04 -1.21 6.09
C GLY A 228 41.85 -2.04 5.09
N TYR A 229 41.17 -2.69 4.14
CA TYR A 229 41.83 -3.54 3.13
C TYR A 229 42.57 -2.73 2.05
N TYR A 230 41.92 -1.72 1.46
CA TYR A 230 42.50 -0.95 0.36
C TYR A 230 43.30 0.26 0.82
N GLY A 231 42.85 0.96 1.86
CA GLY A 231 43.51 2.17 2.36
C GLY A 231 44.95 1.92 2.77
N ARG A 232 45.24 0.77 3.41
CA ARG A 232 46.61 0.40 3.77
C ARG A 232 47.57 0.27 2.59
N LYS A 233 47.08 -0.14 1.42
CA LYS A 233 47.92 -0.30 0.23
C LYS A 233 48.00 0.98 -0.62
N TRP A 234 46.94 1.79 -0.63
CA TRP A 234 46.79 2.91 -1.56
C TRP A 234 47.06 4.30 -0.97
N LEU A 235 46.90 4.49 0.34
CA LEU A 235 47.14 5.80 0.98
C LEU A 235 48.51 6.40 0.67
N PRO A 236 49.64 5.65 0.72
CA PRO A 236 50.95 6.23 0.46
C PRO A 236 51.10 6.76 -0.98
N ALA A 237 50.54 6.03 -1.96
CA ALA A 237 50.60 6.41 -3.37
C ALA A 237 49.73 7.65 -3.67
N LEU A 238 48.55 7.74 -3.05
CA LEU A 238 47.65 8.88 -3.22
C LEU A 238 48.22 10.19 -2.62
N PHE A 239 48.87 10.11 -1.46
CA PHE A 239 49.50 11.28 -0.84
C PHE A 239 50.66 11.83 -1.67
N GLN A 240 51.40 10.98 -2.38
CA GLN A 240 52.46 11.43 -3.29
C GLN A 240 51.88 12.18 -4.51
N THR A 241 50.75 11.74 -5.05
CA THR A 241 50.11 12.41 -6.19
C THR A 241 49.44 13.74 -5.86
N PHE A 242 48.93 13.92 -4.63
CA PHE A 242 48.19 15.14 -4.26
C PHE A 242 49.07 16.38 -4.01
N HIS A 243 50.40 16.21 -3.87
CA HIS A 243 51.31 17.34 -3.74
C HIS A 243 51.64 18.04 -5.08
N GLY A 244 51.18 17.51 -6.22
CA GLY A 244 51.31 18.13 -7.53
C GLY A 244 50.14 19.06 -7.85
N GLU A 245 50.41 20.25 -8.36
CA GLU A 245 49.42 21.26 -8.75
C GLU A 245 48.37 20.70 -9.74
N PHE A 246 47.10 20.68 -9.34
CA PHE A 246 45.99 20.15 -10.16
C PHE A 246 45.68 21.09 -11.33
N SER A 247 46.00 20.67 -12.55
CA SER A 247 45.56 21.35 -13.78
C SER A 247 44.22 20.79 -14.28
N LEU A 248 43.26 21.69 -14.55
CA LEU A 248 41.88 21.39 -14.97
C LEU A 248 41.76 20.63 -16.30
N SER A 249 42.80 20.62 -17.13
CA SER A 249 42.84 19.87 -18.41
C SER A 249 42.89 18.34 -18.21
N SER A 250 43.15 17.85 -17.00
CA SER A 250 43.29 16.42 -16.70
C SER A 250 41.97 15.67 -16.43
N LEU A 251 40.82 16.36 -16.34
CA LEU A 251 39.53 15.73 -16.01
C LEU A 251 39.10 14.65 -17.00
N TYR A 252 39.44 14.79 -18.29
CA TYR A 252 39.12 13.78 -19.30
C TYR A 252 40.00 12.52 -19.18
N SER A 253 41.25 12.67 -18.72
CA SER A 253 42.16 11.56 -18.44
C SER A 253 41.78 10.84 -17.13
N ALA A 254 41.33 11.60 -16.13
CA ALA A 254 40.87 11.06 -14.85
C ALA A 254 39.73 10.04 -15.00
N TRP A 255 38.89 10.16 -16.03
CA TRP A 255 37.82 9.18 -16.30
C TRP A 255 38.36 7.78 -16.63
N SER A 256 39.48 7.70 -17.34
CA SER A 256 40.14 6.41 -17.62
C SER A 256 40.76 5.78 -16.36
N VAL A 257 41.28 6.61 -15.47
CA VAL A 257 41.84 6.21 -14.16
C VAL A 257 40.73 5.69 -13.23
N PHE A 258 39.53 6.27 -13.31
CA PHE A 258 38.35 5.76 -12.61
C PHE A 258 37.96 4.34 -13.04
N TYR A 259 38.08 4.00 -14.34
CA TYR A 259 37.85 2.64 -14.84
C TYR A 259 38.99 1.68 -14.48
N ALA A 260 40.23 2.17 -14.43
CA ALA A 260 41.39 1.37 -14.05
C ALA A 260 41.43 1.04 -12.55
N HIS A 261 40.77 1.84 -11.70
CA HIS A 261 40.81 1.68 -10.24
C HIS A 261 39.40 1.50 -9.65
N PRO A 262 38.95 0.25 -9.43
CA PRO A 262 37.61 -0.04 -8.89
C PRO A 262 37.35 0.58 -7.51
N ALA A 263 38.41 0.95 -6.78
CA ALA A 263 38.29 1.63 -5.48
C ALA A 263 37.69 3.03 -5.56
N LEU A 264 37.96 3.80 -6.62
CA LEU A 264 37.36 5.12 -6.80
C LEU A 264 35.88 5.01 -7.15
N LEU A 265 35.50 4.00 -7.94
CA LEU A 265 34.13 3.70 -8.30
C LEU A 265 33.27 3.37 -7.05
N MET A 266 33.82 2.57 -6.13
CA MET A 266 33.15 2.27 -4.85
C MET A 266 32.97 3.51 -3.96
N GLY A 267 33.92 4.45 -3.98
CA GLY A 267 33.81 5.72 -3.26
C GLY A 267 32.65 6.60 -3.73
N VAL A 268 32.21 6.47 -4.98
CA VAL A 268 31.05 7.18 -5.55
C VAL A 268 29.75 6.38 -5.41
N LEU A 269 29.81 5.06 -5.58
CA LEU A 269 28.64 4.19 -5.42
C LEU A 269 28.11 4.20 -3.99
N PHE A 270 28.99 4.22 -2.99
CA PHE A 270 28.59 4.17 -1.59
C PHE A 270 27.70 5.36 -1.15
N PRO A 271 28.07 6.63 -1.37
CA PRO A 271 27.19 7.76 -1.06
C PRO A 271 25.92 7.75 -1.93
N LEU A 272 25.98 7.28 -3.19
CA LEU A 272 24.78 7.12 -4.01
C LEU A 272 23.80 6.10 -3.40
N VAL A 273 24.30 4.98 -2.89
CA VAL A 273 23.48 3.97 -2.19
C VAL A 273 22.86 4.55 -0.92
N ILE A 274 23.61 5.36 -0.15
CA ILE A 274 23.08 6.03 1.04
C ILE A 274 21.99 7.04 0.65
N ILE A 275 22.25 7.92 -0.32
CA ILE A 275 21.29 8.92 -0.79
C ILE A 275 20.04 8.24 -1.34
N PHE A 276 20.19 7.17 -2.12
CA PHE A 276 19.08 6.39 -2.65
C PHE A 276 18.27 5.72 -1.52
N SER A 277 18.94 5.17 -0.51
CA SER A 277 18.28 4.58 0.67
C SER A 277 17.49 5.62 1.46
N VAL A 278 18.07 6.81 1.67
CA VAL A 278 17.39 7.94 2.33
C VAL A 278 16.21 8.43 1.47
N ALA A 279 16.36 8.50 0.15
CA ALA A 279 15.29 8.88 -0.76
C ALA A 279 14.12 7.88 -0.77
N LEU A 280 14.40 6.58 -0.64
CA LEU A 280 13.37 5.56 -0.46
C LEU A 280 12.66 5.69 0.89
N LEU A 281 13.40 6.05 1.94
CA LEU A 281 12.83 6.30 3.27
C LEU A 281 12.02 7.58 3.34
N SER A 282 12.38 8.63 2.58
CA SER A 282 11.69 9.93 2.57
C SER A 282 10.47 9.97 1.66
N ARG A 283 10.37 9.04 0.70
CA ARG A 283 9.18 8.86 -0.14
C ARG A 283 8.03 8.14 0.55
N THR A 284 8.09 7.89 1.85
CA THR A 284 6.89 7.49 2.58
C THR A 284 5.86 8.62 2.45
N PRO A 285 4.70 8.36 1.81
CA PRO A 285 3.66 9.36 1.73
C PRO A 285 3.28 9.74 3.16
N ARG A 286 3.41 11.03 3.49
CA ARG A 286 2.77 11.58 4.69
C ARG A 286 1.28 11.47 4.46
N THR A 287 0.70 10.38 4.96
CA THR A 287 -0.74 10.21 5.18
C THR A 287 -1.14 11.02 6.40
#